data_AF-A0A9Q3F5V4-F1
#
_entry.id   AF-A0A9Q3F5V4-F1
#
_cell.length_a   1.000
_cell.length_b   1.000
_cell.length_c   1.000
_cell.angle_alpha   90.00
_cell.angle_beta   90.00
_cell.angle_gamma   90.00
#
_symmetry.space_group_name_H-M   'P 1'
#
loop_
_entity.id
_entity.type
_entity.pdbx_description
1 polymer ?
#
loop_
_entity_poly.entity_id
_entity_poly.type
_entity_poly.pdbx_seq_one_letter_code
_entity_poly.pdbx_strand_id
1 'polypeptide(L)'
;MDWVKGLVPGGKEIFNACLIIVDRFRKSVRCLPFHKKDTAMDTALLFWDNIISTCGVPRIIIIDGDQKITLTFLTNLYDMLGTKLKFSTAYHPQRDGLAERMIQTMQDILRGFCAYGMEYKDHEGYTHDWVTLLPAVQLAYNTSQHSTTGKSH
;
A
#
# COMPACT_ATOMS: atom_id res chain seq x y z
N MET A 1 4.83 -5.81 1.22
CA MET A 1 3.46 -5.31 0.94
C MET A 1 2.56 -5.92 1.98
N ASP A 2 1.57 -5.17 2.45
CA ASP A 2 0.64 -5.63 3.49
C ASP A 2 -0.76 -5.04 3.27
N TRP A 3 -1.80 -5.78 3.67
CA TRP A 3 -3.20 -5.37 3.59
C TRP A 3 -3.72 -4.95 4.96
N VAL A 4 -4.06 -3.67 5.08
CA VAL A 4 -4.79 -3.15 6.24
C VAL A 4 -6.28 -3.27 5.98
N LYS A 5 -6.96 -4.16 6.70
CA LYS A 5 -8.40 -4.41 6.54
C LYS A 5 -9.18 -3.93 7.76
N GLY A 6 -10.47 -3.63 7.57
CA GLY A 6 -11.36 -3.24 8.66
C GLY A 6 -11.20 -1.79 9.09
N LEU A 7 -10.79 -0.91 8.16
CA LEU A 7 -10.80 0.52 8.35
C LEU A 7 -12.24 1.03 8.33
N VAL A 8 -12.48 2.19 8.94
CA VAL A 8 -13.77 2.87 8.80
C VAL A 8 -14.02 3.20 7.33
N PRO A 9 -15.27 3.13 6.84
CA PRO A 9 -15.55 3.46 5.45
C PRO A 9 -15.15 4.91 5.13
N GLY A 10 -14.43 5.10 4.02
CA GLY A 10 -13.94 6.42 3.59
C GLY A 10 -13.88 6.57 2.07
N GLY A 11 -13.80 7.81 1.61
CA GLY A 11 -13.84 8.23 0.22
C GLY A 11 -15.25 8.14 -0.37
N LYS A 12 -15.41 8.71 -1.57
CA LYS A 12 -16.67 8.61 -2.33
C LYS A 12 -17.12 7.17 -2.60
N GLU A 13 -16.14 6.28 -2.75
CA GLU A 13 -16.36 4.85 -3.02
C GLU A 13 -16.52 4.01 -1.74
N ILE A 14 -16.45 4.61 -0.54
CA ILE A 14 -16.71 3.90 0.73
C ILE A 14 -15.72 2.73 0.93
N PHE A 15 -14.44 2.97 0.69
CA PHE A 15 -13.35 2.02 0.91
C PHE A 15 -13.19 1.71 2.40
N ASN A 16 -12.89 0.46 2.73
CA ASN A 16 -12.77 -0.03 4.10
C ASN A 16 -11.49 -0.86 4.34
N ALA A 17 -10.56 -0.77 3.39
CA ALA A 17 -9.25 -1.41 3.46
C ALA A 17 -8.23 -0.63 2.62
N CYS A 18 -6.94 -0.82 2.92
CA CYS A 18 -5.84 -0.15 2.23
C CYS A 18 -4.68 -1.14 1.99
N LEU A 19 -4.14 -1.15 0.77
CA LEU A 19 -2.96 -1.91 0.40
C LEU A 19 -1.73 -1.02 0.53
N ILE A 20 -0.80 -1.40 1.42
CA ILE A 20 0.44 -0.68 1.65
C ILE A 20 1.59 -1.35 0.88
N ILE A 21 2.20 -0.59 -0.01
CA ILE A 21 3.26 -1.03 -0.90
C ILE A 21 4.50 -0.19 -0.63
N VAL A 22 5.60 -0.84 -0.28
CA VAL A 22 6.90 -0.18 -0.06
C VAL A 22 7.82 -0.48 -1.22
N ASP A 23 8.28 0.58 -1.89
CA ASP A 23 9.41 0.50 -2.80
C ASP A 23 10.70 0.64 -1.98
N ARG A 24 11.39 -0.49 -1.79
CA ARG A 24 12.64 -0.54 -1.01
C ARG A 24 13.80 0.20 -1.67
N PHE A 25 13.79 0.32 -2.99
CA PHE A 25 14.83 1.04 -3.72
C PHE A 25 14.66 2.55 -3.55
N ARG A 26 13.43 3.03 -3.73
CA ARG A 26 13.09 4.46 -3.55
C ARG A 26 12.87 4.88 -2.10
N LYS A 27 12.81 3.93 -1.16
CA LYS A 27 12.43 4.19 0.24
C LYS A 27 11.11 4.96 0.34
N SER A 28 10.16 4.62 -0.52
CA SER A 28 8.87 5.31 -0.62
C SER A 28 7.71 4.36 -0.39
N VAL A 29 6.61 4.87 0.11
CA VAL A 29 5.36 4.13 0.32
C VAL A 29 4.29 4.59 -0.67
N ARG A 30 3.51 3.63 -1.14
CA ARG A 30 2.20 3.83 -1.76
C ARG A 30 1.11 3.14 -0.96
N CYS A 31 -0.02 3.83 -0.81
CA CYS A 31 -1.22 3.38 -0.14
C CYS A 31 -2.36 3.41 -1.16
N LEU A 32 -2.89 2.23 -1.46
CA LEU A 32 -3.97 2.08 -2.43
C LEU A 32 -5.25 1.67 -1.69
N PRO A 33 -6.27 2.53 -1.63
CA PRO A 33 -7.54 2.18 -1.00
C PRO A 33 -8.25 1.11 -1.84
N PHE A 34 -8.91 0.17 -1.16
CA PHE A 34 -9.65 -0.92 -1.79
C PHE A 34 -10.76 -1.40 -0.85
N HIS A 35 -11.67 -2.26 -1.32
CA HIS A 35 -12.69 -2.86 -0.47
C HIS A 35 -12.22 -4.22 0.05
N LYS A 36 -12.49 -4.51 1.32
CA LYS A 36 -12.20 -5.82 1.93
C LYS A 36 -12.80 -7.01 1.16
N LYS A 37 -13.88 -6.77 0.41
CA LYS A 37 -14.60 -7.76 -0.42
C LYS A 37 -14.01 -7.89 -1.83
N ASP A 38 -13.05 -7.06 -2.21
CA ASP A 38 -12.41 -7.11 -3.51
C ASP A 38 -11.75 -8.46 -3.71
N THR A 39 -11.85 -8.95 -4.94
CA THR A 39 -11.24 -10.21 -5.30
C THR A 39 -9.73 -10.05 -5.45
N ALA A 40 -9.04 -11.18 -5.51
CA ALA A 40 -7.62 -11.20 -5.85
C ALA A 40 -7.35 -10.59 -7.24
N MET A 41 -8.30 -10.68 -8.18
CA MET A 41 -8.19 -10.08 -9.51
C MET A 41 -8.32 -8.55 -9.44
N ASP A 42 -9.29 -8.04 -8.69
CA ASP A 42 -9.45 -6.59 -8.49
C ASP A 42 -8.20 -5.99 -7.85
N THR A 43 -7.61 -6.69 -6.87
CA THR A 43 -6.34 -6.29 -6.26
C THR A 43 -5.17 -6.34 -7.26
N ALA A 44 -5.15 -7.32 -8.17
CA ALA A 44 -4.13 -7.43 -9.22
C ALA A 44 -4.22 -6.28 -10.23
N LEU A 45 -5.44 -5.91 -10.64
CA LEU A 45 -5.71 -4.75 -11.49
C LEU A 45 -5.29 -3.45 -10.80
N LEU A 46 -5.67 -3.27 -9.52
CA LEU A 46 -5.26 -2.13 -8.71
C LEU A 46 -3.73 -2.00 -8.64
N PHE A 47 -3.02 -3.12 -8.44
CA PHE A 47 -1.56 -3.15 -8.42
C PHE A 47 -0.97 -2.83 -9.80
N TRP A 48 -1.54 -3.37 -10.87
CA TRP A 48 -1.12 -3.10 -12.24
C TRP A 48 -1.20 -1.60 -12.56
N ASP A 49 -2.37 -1.01 -12.33
CA ASP A 49 -2.68 0.36 -12.71
C ASP A 49 -1.90 1.40 -11.92
N ASN A 50 -1.50 1.08 -10.68
CA ASN A 50 -0.83 2.05 -9.80
C ASN A 50 0.68 1.81 -9.66
N ILE A 51 1.15 0.58 -9.80
CA ILE A 51 2.55 0.21 -9.59
C ILE A 51 3.23 -0.15 -10.90
N ILE A 52 2.69 -1.11 -11.65
CA ILE A 52 3.36 -1.61 -12.86
C ILE A 52 3.35 -0.54 -13.95
N SER A 53 2.23 0.14 -14.16
CA SER A 53 2.10 1.21 -15.16
C SER A 53 3.05 2.39 -14.87
N THR A 54 3.31 2.70 -13.60
CA THR A 54 4.06 3.89 -13.19
C THR A 54 5.54 3.63 -12.94
N CYS A 55 5.91 2.43 -12.52
CA CYS A 55 7.26 2.08 -12.11
C CYS A 55 7.87 0.89 -12.85
N GLY A 56 7.09 0.22 -13.70
CA GLY A 56 7.47 -1.02 -14.36
C GLY A 56 7.29 -2.25 -13.48
N VAL A 57 7.65 -3.41 -14.04
CA VAL A 57 7.48 -4.70 -13.38
C VAL A 57 8.52 -4.87 -12.27
N PRO A 58 8.11 -5.11 -11.01
CA PRO A 58 9.05 -5.33 -9.92
C PRO A 58 9.80 -6.66 -10.10
N ARG A 59 11.10 -6.67 -9.80
CA ARG A 59 11.92 -7.90 -9.86
C ARG A 59 11.59 -8.89 -8.75
N ILE A 60 11.21 -8.38 -7.58
CA ILE A 60 10.91 -9.17 -6.38
C ILE A 60 9.73 -8.51 -5.68
N ILE A 61 8.70 -9.30 -5.39
CA ILE A 61 7.55 -8.89 -4.58
C ILE A 61 7.62 -9.67 -3.27
N ILE A 62 7.70 -8.95 -2.15
CA ILE A 62 7.66 -9.52 -0.79
C ILE A 62 6.33 -9.11 -0.18
N ILE A 63 5.60 -10.11 0.31
CA ILE A 63 4.24 -9.96 0.81
C ILE A 63 4.20 -10.60 2.19
N ASP A 64 3.67 -9.85 3.15
CA ASP A 64 3.33 -10.36 4.48
C ASP A 64 1.80 -10.47 4.55
N GLY A 65 1.28 -11.57 5.10
CA GLY A 65 -0.16 -11.83 5.21
C GLY A 65 -0.61 -13.22 4.76
N ASP A 66 -1.93 -13.36 4.58
CA ASP A 66 -2.58 -14.64 4.27
C ASP A 66 -2.03 -15.24 2.97
N GLN A 67 -1.39 -16.40 3.09
CA GLN A 67 -0.77 -17.11 1.98
C GLN A 67 -1.77 -17.40 0.85
N LYS A 68 -3.03 -17.77 1.15
CA LYS A 68 -4.00 -18.15 0.10
C LYS A 68 -4.41 -16.96 -0.75
N ILE A 69 -4.71 -15.83 -0.11
CA ILE A 69 -5.06 -14.58 -0.81
C ILE A 69 -3.87 -14.10 -1.64
N THR A 70 -2.68 -14.15 -1.05
CA THR A 70 -1.42 -13.75 -1.68
C THR A 70 -1.10 -14.57 -2.93
N LEU A 71 -1.23 -15.90 -2.85
CA LEU A 71 -0.98 -16.80 -3.98
C LEU A 71 -1.94 -16.52 -5.14
N THR A 72 -3.22 -16.31 -4.84
CA THR A 72 -4.25 -16.04 -5.86
C THR A 72 -3.99 -14.70 -6.54
N PHE A 73 -3.68 -13.66 -5.76
CA PHE A 73 -3.31 -12.33 -6.27
C PHE A 73 -2.08 -12.41 -7.20
N LEU A 74 -1.02 -13.07 -6.76
CA LEU A 74 0.20 -13.21 -7.56
C LEU A 74 -0.05 -14.01 -8.83
N THR A 75 -0.88 -15.06 -8.78
CA THR A 75 -1.21 -15.85 -9.98
C THR A 75 -1.89 -14.97 -11.03
N ASN A 76 -2.94 -14.24 -10.63
CA ASN A 76 -3.64 -13.32 -11.52
C ASN A 76 -2.71 -12.24 -12.09
N LEU A 77 -1.85 -11.65 -11.25
CA LEU A 77 -0.91 -10.61 -11.67
C LEU A 77 0.08 -11.13 -12.72
N TYR A 78 0.63 -12.33 -12.52
CA TYR A 78 1.60 -12.92 -13.45
C TYR A 78 0.95 -13.39 -14.75
N ASP A 79 -0.29 -13.90 -14.69
CA ASP A 79 -1.09 -14.20 -15.87
C ASP A 79 -1.35 -12.94 -16.71
N MET A 80 -1.68 -11.80 -16.07
CA MET A 80 -1.81 -10.50 -16.74
C MET A 80 -0.49 -10.05 -17.39
N LEU A 81 0.65 -10.34 -16.77
CA LEU A 81 1.98 -10.06 -17.32
C LEU A 81 2.38 -11.03 -18.45
N GLY A 82 1.62 -12.10 -18.71
CA GLY A 82 1.98 -13.16 -19.66
C GLY A 82 3.19 -13.99 -19.19
N THR A 83 3.46 -14.04 -17.89
CA THR A 83 4.62 -14.73 -17.31
C THR A 83 4.18 -15.78 -16.31
N LYS A 84 5.02 -16.81 -16.09
CA LYS A 84 4.74 -17.82 -15.06
C LYS A 84 5.25 -17.35 -13.71
N LEU A 85 4.37 -17.37 -12.71
CA LEU A 85 4.75 -17.18 -11.31
C LEU A 85 5.75 -18.26 -10.90
N LYS A 86 6.92 -17.84 -10.43
CA LYS A 86 7.93 -18.74 -9.83
C LYS A 86 8.19 -18.28 -8.40
N PHE A 87 7.84 -19.13 -7.43
CA PHE A 87 8.21 -18.92 -6.04
C PHE A 87 9.70 -19.25 -5.86
N SER A 88 10.45 -18.34 -5.27
CA SER A 88 11.76 -18.63 -4.69
C SER A 88 11.64 -18.47 -3.18
N THR A 89 11.88 -19.54 -2.43
CA THR A 89 11.89 -19.52 -0.96
C THR A 89 13.22 -19.03 -0.38
N ALA A 90 14.25 -18.90 -1.22
CA ALA A 90 15.55 -18.38 -0.82
C ALA A 90 15.52 -16.86 -0.80
N TYR A 91 15.11 -16.28 0.33
CA TYR A 91 15.22 -14.85 0.59
C TYR A 91 15.88 -14.62 1.96
N HIS A 92 16.94 -13.80 1.99
CA HIS A 92 17.69 -13.48 3.21
C HIS A 92 17.26 -12.10 3.74
N PRO A 93 16.51 -12.04 4.87
CA PRO A 93 15.82 -10.83 5.34
C PRO A 93 16.69 -9.76 6.01
N GLN A 94 18.02 -9.77 5.82
CA GLN A 94 18.96 -8.85 6.51
C GLN A 94 18.65 -7.36 6.33
N ARG A 95 17.77 -6.97 5.39
CA ARG A 95 17.35 -5.58 5.16
C ARG A 95 15.84 -5.34 5.25
N ASP A 96 15.05 -6.31 5.69
CA ASP A 96 13.58 -6.20 5.71
C ASP A 96 13.03 -5.37 6.86
N GLY A 97 13.78 -5.25 7.95
CA GLY A 97 13.37 -4.41 9.09
C GLY A 97 13.18 -2.92 8.75
N LEU A 98 13.69 -2.42 7.62
CA LEU A 98 13.32 -1.08 7.14
C LEU A 98 11.92 -1.06 6.52
N ALA A 99 11.63 -2.01 5.62
CA ALA A 99 10.34 -2.09 4.95
C ALA A 99 9.22 -2.41 5.96
N GLU A 100 9.47 -3.31 6.91
CA GLU A 100 8.56 -3.62 8.02
C GLU A 100 8.25 -2.37 8.85
N ARG A 101 9.27 -1.59 9.23
CA ARG A 101 9.07 -0.33 9.97
C ARG A 101 8.29 0.71 9.17
N MET A 102 8.52 0.80 7.86
CA MET A 102 7.77 1.71 6.98
C MET A 102 6.30 1.30 6.89
N ILE A 103 6.02 0.00 6.73
CA ILE A 103 4.66 -0.53 6.73
C ILE A 103 4.00 -0.21 8.07
N GLN A 104 4.65 -0.55 9.20
CA GLN A 104 4.11 -0.32 10.54
C GLN A 104 3.76 1.15 10.78
N THR A 105 4.69 2.06 10.42
CA THR A 105 4.45 3.51 10.57
C THR A 105 3.22 3.95 9.80
N MET A 106 3.05 3.46 8.57
CA MET A 106 1.90 3.81 7.74
C MET A 106 0.60 3.17 8.26
N GLN A 107 0.66 1.96 8.83
CA GLN A 107 -0.49 1.36 9.51
C GLN A 107 -0.94 2.19 10.70
N ASP A 108 0.01 2.66 11.52
CA ASP A 108 -0.28 3.46 12.70
C ASP A 108 -0.90 4.80 12.32
N ILE A 109 -0.38 5.44 11.27
CA ILE A 109 -0.96 6.67 10.70
C ILE A 109 -2.41 6.43 10.21
N LEU A 110 -2.65 5.39 9.42
CA LEU A 110 -3.99 5.07 8.90
C LEU A 110 -4.99 4.76 10.03
N ARG A 111 -4.58 3.95 11.00
CA ARG A 111 -5.40 3.61 12.17
C ARG A 111 -5.67 4.83 13.04
N GLY A 112 -4.69 5.72 13.18
CA GLY A 112 -4.87 7.01 13.85
C GLY A 112 -5.98 7.83 13.20
N PHE A 113 -5.92 8.07 11.88
CA PHE A 113 -6.97 8.79 11.17
C PHE A 113 -8.36 8.18 11.36
N CYS A 114 -8.45 6.85 11.32
CA CYS A 114 -9.71 6.12 11.53
C CYS A 114 -10.22 6.21 12.97
N ALA A 115 -9.34 6.07 13.97
CA ALA A 115 -9.71 6.03 15.39
C ALA A 115 -10.17 7.38 15.92
N TYR A 116 -9.53 8.47 15.47
CA TYR A 116 -9.93 9.82 15.86
C TYR A 116 -11.17 10.31 15.12
N GLY A 117 -11.73 9.51 14.21
CA GLY A 117 -12.86 9.91 13.37
C GLY A 117 -12.58 11.25 12.71
N MET A 118 -11.34 11.44 12.23
CA MET A 118 -10.88 12.73 11.71
C MET A 118 -11.60 13.02 10.40
N GLU A 119 -12.81 13.53 10.54
CA GLU A 119 -13.61 14.18 9.53
C GLU A 119 -13.37 15.68 9.70
N TYR A 120 -12.45 16.25 8.93
CA TYR A 120 -12.25 17.70 8.94
C TYR A 120 -12.99 18.33 7.77
N LYS A 121 -13.90 19.26 8.08
CA LYS A 121 -14.55 20.11 7.08
C LYS A 121 -13.60 21.22 6.67
N ASP A 122 -13.28 21.29 5.38
CA ASP A 122 -12.59 22.46 4.85
C ASP A 122 -13.55 23.66 4.67
N HIS A 123 -13.00 24.75 4.16
CA HIS A 123 -13.74 25.99 3.86
C HIS A 123 -14.81 25.82 2.78
N GLU A 124 -14.78 24.71 2.04
CA GLU A 124 -15.76 24.35 1.01
C GLU A 124 -16.83 23.38 1.57
N GLY A 125 -16.70 22.94 2.82
CA GLY A 125 -17.65 22.07 3.51
C GLY A 125 -17.45 20.58 3.23
N TYR A 126 -16.33 20.17 2.62
CA TYR A 126 -16.00 18.77 2.37
C TYR A 126 -15.46 18.09 3.62
N THR A 127 -16.10 16.99 4.01
CA THR A 127 -15.55 16.07 5.00
C THR A 127 -14.34 15.35 4.41
N HIS A 128 -13.16 15.62 4.95
CA HIS A 128 -11.94 14.89 4.61
C HIS A 128 -11.84 13.65 5.49
N ASP A 129 -11.83 12.48 4.86
CA ASP A 129 -11.60 11.18 5.50
C ASP A 129 -10.19 10.64 5.21
N TRP A 130 -9.86 9.48 5.80
CA TRP A 130 -8.56 8.85 5.64
C TRP A 130 -8.17 8.58 4.17
N VAL A 131 -9.12 8.32 3.27
CA VAL A 131 -8.88 8.10 1.83
C VAL A 131 -8.49 9.40 1.14
N THR A 132 -9.25 10.47 1.39
CA THR A 132 -8.98 11.79 0.80
C THR A 132 -7.63 12.36 1.27
N LEU A 133 -7.18 11.97 2.45
CA LEU A 133 -5.89 12.38 3.03
C LEU A 133 -4.71 11.54 2.53
N LEU A 134 -4.93 10.37 1.91
CA LEU A 134 -3.86 9.48 1.46
C LEU A 134 -2.81 10.18 0.58
N PRO A 135 -3.17 11.01 -0.42
CA PRO A 135 -2.16 11.66 -1.26
C PRO A 135 -1.24 12.58 -0.44
N ALA A 136 -1.81 13.36 0.47
CA ALA A 136 -1.04 14.26 1.34
C ALA A 136 -0.14 13.48 2.31
N VAL A 137 -0.65 12.39 2.91
CA VAL A 137 0.09 11.53 3.82
C VAL A 137 1.25 10.84 3.10
N GLN A 138 1.01 10.27 1.91
CA GLN A 138 2.06 9.64 1.11
C GLN A 138 3.12 10.65 0.70
N LEU A 139 2.72 11.86 0.26
CA LEU A 139 3.67 12.92 -0.07
C LEU A 139 4.51 13.32 1.14
N ALA A 140 3.87 13.61 2.27
CA ALA A 140 4.56 13.99 3.51
C ALA A 140 5.54 12.89 3.96
N TYR A 141 5.12 11.62 3.92
CA TYR A 141 5.98 10.50 4.29
C TYR A 141 7.18 10.37 3.33
N ASN A 142 6.93 10.38 2.02
CA ASN A 142 7.96 10.14 1.00
C ASN A 142 8.94 11.32 0.85
N THR A 143 8.52 12.54 1.20
CA THR A 143 9.37 13.75 1.19
C THR A 143 10.08 13.98 2.53
N SER A 144 9.60 13.35 3.62
CA SER A 144 10.23 13.47 4.93
C SER A 144 11.66 12.91 4.88
N GLN A 145 12.60 13.62 5.49
CA GLN A 145 13.99 13.14 5.53
C GLN A 145 14.07 11.86 6.36
N HIS A 146 14.22 10.73 5.69
CA HIS A 146 14.58 9.50 6.36
C HIS A 146 15.99 9.64 6.93
N SER A 147 16.15 9.34 8.21
CA SER A 147 17.36 9.50 9.03
C SER A 147 18.62 8.79 8.52
N THR A 148 18.54 8.08 7.39
CA THR A 148 19.67 7.36 6.76
C THR A 148 20.22 8.00 5.49
N THR A 149 19.65 9.10 4.96
CA THR A 149 20.10 9.67 3.67
C THR A 149 20.37 11.17 3.64
N GLY A 150 19.93 11.95 4.63
CA GLY A 150 20.23 13.39 4.68
C GLY A 150 19.75 14.20 3.48
N LYS A 151 18.81 13.66 2.68
CA LYS A 151 18.19 14.32 1.51
C LYS A 151 16.71 13.92 1.42
N SER A 152 15.87 14.87 1.04
CA SER A 152 14.50 14.63 0.55
C SER A 152 14.54 14.18 -0.91
N HIS A 153 13.60 13.32 -1.30
CA HIS A 153 13.43 12.83 -2.67
C HIS A 153 12.78 13.88 -3.59
#